data_AF-A0A3M3YJJ6-F1
#
_entry.id   AF-A0A3M3YJJ6-F1
#
_cell.length_a   1.000
_cell.length_b   1.000
_cell.length_c   1.000
_cell.angle_alpha   90.00
_cell.angle_beta   90.00
_cell.angle_gamma   90.00
#
_symmetry.space_group_name_H-M   'P 1'
#
loop_
_entity.id
_entity.type
_entity.pdbx_description
1 polymer ?
#
loop_
_entity_poly.entity_id
_entity_poly.type
_entity_poly.pdbx_seq_one_letter_code
_entity_poly.pdbx_strand_id
1 'polypeptide(L)'
;MNAHKVIWQEGMLLRPQHFQHNDRYYDHQLRVRTQLAGPYNWGFTTLEIDPQFLSSGQIVLAQASGILPDGSIFDIRDRDRPLALDIPANTSSMSVYVALPIVAGNCIEARSQEQADVVARFSAYTVSILDSNAGEESATPVFCARPEFRLLLGEPGG
;
A
#
# COMPACT_ATOMS: atom_id res chain seq x y z
N MET A 1 9.49 -13.67 3.99
CA MET A 1 9.25 -13.84 2.54
C MET A 1 10.59 -14.22 1.92
N ASN A 2 10.70 -15.34 1.19
CA ASN A 2 11.98 -15.71 0.57
C ASN A 2 12.06 -15.02 -0.81
N ALA A 3 12.83 -13.94 -0.89
CA ALA A 3 13.02 -13.20 -2.13
C ALA A 3 14.42 -13.52 -2.67
N HIS A 4 14.49 -14.38 -3.70
CA HIS A 4 15.74 -14.69 -4.38
C HIS A 4 16.02 -13.64 -5.45
N LYS A 5 17.30 -13.39 -5.73
CA LYS A 5 17.69 -12.50 -6.82
C LYS A 5 17.43 -13.21 -8.16
N VAL A 6 16.74 -12.53 -9.08
CA VAL A 6 16.56 -13.02 -10.45
C VAL A 6 17.91 -12.97 -11.19
N ILE A 7 18.26 -14.07 -11.87
CA ILE A 7 19.42 -14.14 -12.76
C ILE A 7 18.92 -13.95 -14.19
N TRP A 8 19.38 -12.89 -14.84
CA TRP A 8 19.07 -12.59 -16.23
C TRP A 8 20.07 -13.26 -17.15
N GLN A 9 19.57 -13.97 -18.15
CA GLN A 9 20.39 -14.71 -19.12
C GLN A 9 20.08 -14.22 -20.53
N GLU A 10 21.08 -14.29 -21.39
CA GLU A 10 20.90 -14.01 -22.81
C GLU A 10 19.88 -14.98 -23.42
N GLY A 11 19.00 -14.47 -24.28
CA GLY A 11 17.94 -15.26 -24.91
C GLY A 11 16.79 -15.67 -23.99
N MET A 12 16.76 -15.22 -22.74
CA MET A 12 15.68 -15.52 -21.80
C MET A 12 14.35 -14.89 -22.25
N LEU A 13 13.31 -15.72 -22.38
CA LEU A 13 11.96 -15.23 -22.63
C LEU A 13 11.38 -14.60 -21.36
N LEU A 14 11.09 -13.30 -21.42
CA LEU A 14 10.53 -12.55 -20.30
C LEU A 14 9.08 -12.94 -20.01
N ARG A 15 8.75 -13.01 -18.72
CA ARG A 15 7.42 -13.30 -18.19
C ARG A 15 7.16 -12.38 -16.99
N PRO A 16 5.89 -12.09 -16.64
CA PRO A 16 5.57 -11.23 -15.50
C PRO A 16 6.26 -11.65 -14.19
N GLN A 17 6.42 -12.97 -13.97
CA GLN A 17 7.05 -13.52 -12.77
C GLN A 17 8.51 -13.05 -12.59
N HIS A 18 9.25 -12.81 -13.67
CA HIS A 18 10.62 -12.33 -13.58
C HIS A 18 10.66 -10.91 -13.01
N PHE A 19 9.79 -10.03 -13.49
CA PHE A 19 9.68 -8.66 -12.98
C PHE A 19 9.12 -8.64 -11.56
N GLN A 20 8.03 -9.35 -11.30
CA GLN A 20 7.42 -9.44 -9.97
C GLN A 20 8.40 -9.98 -8.92
N HIS A 21 9.21 -10.99 -9.26
CA HIS A 21 10.20 -11.53 -8.33
C HIS A 21 11.39 -10.59 -8.13
N ASN A 22 11.83 -9.91 -9.19
CA ASN A 22 12.86 -8.86 -9.11
C ASN A 22 12.41 -7.72 -8.19
N ASP A 23 11.18 -7.25 -8.33
CA ASP A 23 10.61 -6.18 -7.50
C ASP A 23 10.53 -6.61 -6.03
N ARG A 24 10.05 -7.83 -5.77
CA ARG A 24 10.03 -8.42 -4.42
C ARG A 24 11.42 -8.52 -3.78
N TYR A 25 12.45 -8.84 -4.56
CA TYR A 25 13.83 -8.89 -4.06
C TYR A 25 14.28 -7.53 -3.55
N TYR A 26 14.08 -6.46 -4.33
CA TYR A 26 14.47 -5.12 -3.91
C TYR A 26 13.59 -4.54 -2.82
N ASP A 27 12.27 -4.73 -2.89
CA ASP A 27 11.33 -4.31 -1.85
C ASP A 27 11.67 -4.95 -0.49
N HIS A 28 12.00 -6.25 -0.46
CA HIS A 28 12.49 -6.90 0.76
C HIS A 28 13.78 -6.25 1.29
N GLN A 29 14.77 -6.04 0.44
CA GLN A 29 16.03 -5.40 0.84
C GLN A 29 15.81 -3.99 1.39
N LEU A 30 14.88 -3.21 0.80
CA LEU A 30 14.54 -1.87 1.26
C LEU A 30 13.83 -1.91 2.62
N ARG A 31 12.81 -2.75 2.79
CA ARG A 31 12.08 -2.89 4.07
C ARG A 31 13.01 -3.32 5.21
N VAL A 32 13.88 -4.30 4.97
CA VAL A 32 14.86 -4.74 5.97
C VAL A 32 15.82 -3.60 6.32
N ARG A 33 16.31 -2.83 5.34
CA ARG A 33 17.15 -1.66 5.62
C ARG A 33 16.41 -0.61 6.45
N THR A 34 15.15 -0.33 6.15
CA THR A 34 14.31 0.59 6.94
C THR A 34 14.18 0.11 8.39
N GLN A 35 13.93 -1.18 8.61
CA GLN A 35 13.82 -1.75 9.95
C GLN A 35 15.15 -1.72 10.72
N LEU A 36 16.29 -1.93 10.03
CA LEU A 36 17.62 -1.93 10.64
C LEU A 36 18.20 -0.53 10.85
N ALA A 37 17.58 0.53 10.30
CA ALA A 37 18.07 1.89 10.44
C ALA A 37 17.97 2.43 11.88
N GLY A 38 17.11 1.84 12.72
CA GLY A 38 17.01 2.19 14.14
C GLY A 38 15.99 1.34 14.89
N PRO A 39 16.09 1.24 16.23
CA PRO A 39 15.10 0.56 17.03
C PRO A 39 13.74 1.29 16.93
N TYR A 40 12.66 0.52 16.83
CA TYR A 40 11.29 1.06 16.73
C TYR A 40 11.11 2.12 15.62
N ASN A 41 11.80 1.95 14.49
CA ASN A 41 11.74 2.86 13.34
C ASN A 41 10.45 2.69 12.51
N TRP A 42 9.29 2.76 13.18
CA TRP A 42 7.96 2.67 12.59
C TRP A 42 6.99 3.60 13.33
N GLY A 43 5.90 3.98 12.68
CA GLY A 43 4.92 4.93 13.18
C GLY A 43 4.56 6.01 12.15
N PHE A 44 3.79 6.99 12.59
CA PHE A 44 3.40 8.14 11.76
C PHE A 44 4.47 9.23 11.81
N THR A 45 4.83 9.72 10.63
CA THR A 45 5.57 10.98 10.47
C THR A 45 4.60 12.16 10.29
N THR A 46 3.41 11.90 9.73
CA THR A 46 2.31 12.86 9.63
C THR A 46 0.99 12.13 9.83
N LEU A 47 0.06 12.73 10.57
CA LEU A 47 -1.30 12.23 10.76
C LEU A 47 -2.26 13.41 10.92
N GLU A 48 -3.16 13.56 9.96
CA GLU A 48 -4.19 14.60 9.95
C GLU A 48 -5.55 13.93 9.76
N ILE A 49 -6.42 14.13 10.75
CA ILE A 49 -7.81 13.69 10.74
C ILE A 49 -8.68 14.89 10.38
N ASP A 50 -9.65 14.71 9.49
CA ASP A 50 -10.60 15.75 9.13
C ASP A 50 -11.63 15.95 10.27
N PRO A 51 -11.62 17.12 10.97
CA PRO A 51 -12.52 17.35 12.09
C PRO A 51 -13.98 17.50 11.68
N GLN A 52 -14.28 17.77 10.41
CA GLN A 52 -15.65 18.01 9.94
C GLN A 52 -16.53 16.76 10.10
N PHE A 53 -15.94 15.58 9.94
CA PHE A 53 -16.64 14.29 9.98
C PHE A 53 -16.76 13.69 11.38
N LEU A 54 -16.02 14.22 12.36
CA LEU A 54 -16.07 13.72 13.74
C LEU A 54 -17.46 13.91 14.37
N SER A 55 -18.14 15.00 14.03
CA SER A 55 -19.49 15.29 14.55
C SER A 55 -20.55 14.30 14.04
N SER A 56 -20.33 13.68 12.89
CA SER A 56 -21.18 12.62 12.33
C SER A 56 -20.75 11.21 12.75
N GLY A 57 -19.81 11.07 13.69
CA GLY A 57 -19.32 9.76 14.15
C GLY A 57 -18.46 9.05 13.10
N GLN A 58 -17.79 9.78 12.22
CA GLN A 58 -16.91 9.22 11.20
C GLN A 58 -15.49 9.75 11.39
N ILE A 59 -14.50 8.88 11.22
CA ILE A 59 -13.09 9.26 11.17
C ILE A 59 -12.66 9.24 9.71
N VAL A 60 -12.20 10.38 9.21
CA VAL A 60 -11.64 10.51 7.86
C VAL A 60 -10.21 11.01 7.96
N LEU A 61 -9.27 10.32 7.31
CA LEU A 61 -7.90 10.80 7.20
C LEU A 61 -7.80 11.83 6.08
N ALA A 62 -7.38 13.04 6.42
CA ALA A 62 -7.01 14.07 5.44
C ALA A 62 -5.61 13.77 4.86
N GLN A 63 -4.69 13.34 5.72
CA GLN A 63 -3.34 12.94 5.33
C GLN A 63 -2.75 11.97 6.36
N ALA A 64 -1.99 10.97 5.91
CA ALA A 64 -1.16 10.17 6.79
C ALA A 64 0.09 9.67 6.07
N SER A 65 1.24 9.76 6.71
CA SER A 65 2.50 9.23 6.17
C SER A 65 3.34 8.63 7.29
N GLY A 66 4.22 7.70 6.95
CA GLY A 66 5.05 7.05 7.95
C GLY A 66 5.68 5.74 7.48
N ILE A 67 6.03 4.92 8.46
CA ILE A 67 6.63 3.60 8.26
C ILE A 67 5.76 2.56 9.00
N LEU A 68 5.34 1.51 8.29
CA LEU A 68 4.64 0.38 8.88
C LEU A 68 5.63 -0.54 9.64
N PRO A 69 5.17 -1.36 10.60
CA PRO A 69 6.03 -2.30 11.33
C PRO A 69 6.82 -3.27 10.44
N ASP A 70 6.30 -3.58 9.24
CA ASP A 70 6.99 -4.43 8.25
C ASP A 70 8.12 -3.71 7.48
N GLY A 71 8.42 -2.44 7.80
CA GLY A 71 9.43 -1.60 7.15
C GLY A 71 8.95 -0.86 5.91
N SER A 72 7.69 -1.03 5.51
CA SER A 72 7.13 -0.35 4.33
C SER A 72 6.86 1.12 4.63
N ILE A 73 7.29 2.00 3.74
CA ILE A 73 6.98 3.43 3.81
C ILE A 73 5.61 3.64 3.17
N PHE A 74 4.81 4.55 3.74
CA PHE A 74 3.52 4.93 3.18
C PHE A 74 3.31 6.44 3.16
N ASP A 75 2.50 6.87 2.19
CA ASP A 75 2.02 8.24 2.07
C ASP A 75 0.59 8.22 1.50
N ILE A 76 -0.37 8.70 2.30
CA ILE A 76 -1.79 8.73 2.00
C ILE A 76 -2.20 10.21 1.94
N ARG A 77 -2.43 10.71 0.73
CA ARG A 77 -2.85 12.09 0.44
C ARG A 77 -3.93 12.18 -0.65
N ASP A 78 -4.42 11.02 -1.10
CA ASP A 78 -5.38 10.93 -2.20
C ASP A 78 -6.74 11.48 -1.73
N ARG A 79 -7.06 12.71 -2.15
CA ARG A 79 -8.33 13.36 -1.82
C ARG A 79 -9.51 12.76 -2.57
N ASP A 80 -9.27 12.07 -3.68
CA ASP A 80 -10.32 11.42 -4.47
C ASP A 80 -10.72 10.07 -3.86
N ARG A 81 -9.88 9.51 -2.99
CA ARG A 81 -10.15 8.26 -2.25
C ARG A 81 -9.81 8.41 -0.77
N PRO A 82 -10.58 9.22 -0.02
CA PRO A 82 -10.33 9.44 1.40
C PRO A 82 -10.47 8.13 2.18
N LEU A 83 -9.60 7.93 3.17
CA LEU A 83 -9.68 6.78 4.05
C LEU A 83 -10.64 7.10 5.21
N ALA A 84 -11.82 6.50 5.18
CA ALA A 84 -12.90 6.77 6.12
C ALA A 84 -13.33 5.53 6.90
N LEU A 85 -13.77 5.73 8.14
CA LEU A 85 -14.32 4.71 9.03
C LEU A 85 -15.51 5.28 9.80
N ASP A 86 -16.66 4.65 9.63
CA ASP A 86 -17.84 4.93 10.45
C ASP A 86 -17.67 4.28 11.83
N ILE A 87 -17.88 5.07 12.88
CA ILE A 87 -17.79 4.60 14.27
C ILE A 87 -19.18 4.19 14.73
N PRO A 88 -19.40 2.91 15.08
CA PRO A 88 -20.68 2.45 15.58
C PRO A 88 -21.11 3.20 16.84
N ALA A 89 -22.42 3.39 17.02
CA ALA A 89 -22.97 3.95 18.26
C ALA A 89 -22.53 3.11 19.49
N ASN A 90 -22.36 3.78 20.62
CA ASN A 90 -21.86 3.18 21.88
C ASN A 90 -20.40 2.67 21.84
N THR A 91 -19.62 3.06 20.83
CA THR A 91 -18.17 2.84 20.84
C THR A 91 -17.50 3.81 21.81
N SER A 92 -16.71 3.29 22.75
CA SER A 92 -15.87 4.10 23.64
C SER A 92 -14.54 3.40 23.90
N SER A 93 -13.48 4.19 24.09
CA SER A 93 -12.14 3.69 24.44
C SER A 93 -11.54 2.65 23.47
N MET A 94 -11.91 2.70 22.18
CA MET A 94 -11.34 1.81 21.15
C MET A 94 -10.30 2.56 20.31
N SER A 95 -9.22 1.86 19.96
CA SER A 95 -8.18 2.38 19.07
C SER A 95 -8.59 2.21 17.61
N VAL A 96 -8.11 3.11 16.76
CA VAL A 96 -8.32 3.08 15.31
C VAL A 96 -6.96 2.96 14.64
N TYR A 97 -6.84 2.03 13.69
CA TYR A 97 -5.58 1.65 13.07
C TYR A 97 -5.62 1.91 11.57
N VAL A 98 -4.50 2.40 11.03
CA VAL A 98 -4.23 2.37 9.60
C VAL A 98 -3.58 1.03 9.28
N ALA A 99 -4.30 0.20 8.53
CA ALA A 99 -3.89 -1.16 8.20
C ALA A 99 -3.63 -1.30 6.70
N LEU A 100 -2.67 -2.16 6.37
CA LEU A 100 -2.36 -2.57 5.01
C LEU A 100 -2.20 -4.10 5.01
N PRO A 101 -2.85 -4.84 4.10
CA PRO A 101 -2.73 -6.30 4.07
C PRO A 101 -1.28 -6.77 3.93
N ILE A 102 -0.93 -7.79 4.70
CA ILE A 102 0.39 -8.43 4.65
C ILE A 102 0.51 -9.23 3.35
N VAL A 103 1.68 -9.19 2.71
CA VAL A 103 1.96 -10.05 1.56
C VAL A 103 2.37 -11.43 2.05
N ALA A 104 1.54 -12.43 1.81
CA ALA A 104 1.91 -13.83 1.94
C ALA A 104 2.41 -14.38 0.58
N GLY A 105 3.42 -15.24 0.61
CA GLY A 105 3.95 -15.86 -0.60
C GLY A 105 2.88 -16.71 -1.31
N ASN A 106 2.83 -16.65 -2.64
CA ASN A 106 1.89 -17.38 -3.50
C ASN A 106 0.42 -16.93 -3.42
N CYS A 107 0.15 -15.75 -2.84
CA CYS A 107 -1.18 -15.13 -2.88
C CYS A 107 -1.26 -14.05 -3.98
N ILE A 108 -2.48 -13.65 -4.32
CA ILE A 108 -2.73 -12.51 -5.21
C ILE A 108 -2.24 -11.23 -4.51
N GLU A 109 -1.21 -10.58 -5.06
CA GLU A 109 -0.63 -9.37 -4.47
C GLU A 109 -1.46 -8.11 -4.80
N ALA A 110 -2.04 -8.07 -6.00
CA ALA A 110 -2.90 -6.98 -6.48
C ALA A 110 -4.24 -7.53 -6.95
N ARG A 111 -5.34 -7.13 -6.29
CA ARG A 111 -6.70 -7.52 -6.68
C ARG A 111 -7.17 -6.68 -7.88
N SER A 112 -7.87 -7.32 -8.82
CA SER A 112 -8.63 -6.61 -9.84
C SER A 112 -10.00 -6.17 -9.32
N GLN A 113 -10.75 -5.39 -10.11
CA GLN A 113 -12.08 -4.94 -9.73
C GLN A 113 -13.10 -6.09 -9.68
N GLU A 114 -12.89 -7.15 -10.47
CA GLU A 114 -13.71 -8.36 -10.48
C GLU A 114 -13.46 -9.27 -9.27
N GLN A 115 -12.41 -9.01 -8.49
CA GLN A 115 -11.97 -9.82 -7.34
C GLN A 115 -12.25 -9.10 -6.01
N ALA A 116 -13.51 -8.72 -5.78
CA ALA A 116 -13.90 -7.94 -4.58
C ALA A 116 -13.57 -8.67 -3.25
N ASP A 117 -13.71 -9.99 -3.23
CA ASP A 117 -13.50 -10.82 -2.02
C ASP A 117 -12.02 -11.11 -1.73
N VAL A 118 -11.12 -10.76 -2.64
CA VAL A 118 -9.69 -11.00 -2.46
C VAL A 118 -9.08 -9.91 -1.60
N VAL A 119 -8.60 -10.29 -0.42
CA VAL A 119 -7.76 -9.42 0.43
C VAL A 119 -6.35 -9.41 -0.14
N ALA A 120 -6.02 -8.35 -0.87
CA ALA A 120 -4.72 -8.12 -1.47
C ALA A 120 -4.11 -6.83 -0.94
N ARG A 121 -2.77 -6.78 -0.88
CA ARG A 121 -2.05 -5.57 -0.45
C ARG A 121 -2.27 -4.40 -1.38
N PHE A 122 -2.49 -4.67 -2.66
CA PHE A 122 -2.69 -3.64 -3.67
C PHE A 122 -4.04 -3.81 -4.38
N SER A 123 -4.56 -2.70 -4.91
CA SER A 123 -5.62 -2.68 -5.93
C SER A 123 -5.05 -2.25 -7.27
N ALA A 124 -5.40 -2.98 -8.33
CA ALA A 124 -4.95 -2.68 -9.68
C ALA A 124 -5.79 -1.56 -10.32
N TYR A 125 -5.16 -0.70 -11.12
CA TYR A 125 -5.81 0.39 -11.83
C TYR A 125 -4.99 0.83 -13.05
N THR A 126 -5.65 1.44 -14.03
CA THR A 126 -4.97 2.00 -15.20
C THR A 126 -4.69 3.48 -15.00
N VAL A 127 -3.48 3.92 -15.32
CA VAL A 127 -3.07 5.32 -15.32
C VAL A 127 -2.32 5.65 -16.60
N SER A 128 -2.55 6.84 -17.17
CA SER A 128 -1.80 7.30 -18.34
C SER A 128 -0.45 7.85 -17.89
N ILE A 129 0.64 7.27 -18.39
CA ILE A 129 2.02 7.67 -18.06
C ILE A 129 2.66 8.33 -19.28
N LEU A 130 3.24 9.51 -19.08
CA LEU A 130 3.99 10.24 -20.10
C LEU A 130 5.39 9.66 -20.30
N ASP A 131 5.84 9.61 -21.55
CA ASP A 131 7.22 9.29 -21.89
C ASP A 131 8.13 10.48 -21.53
N SER A 132 9.06 10.26 -20.61
CA SER A 132 10.00 11.30 -20.16
C SER A 132 11.08 11.67 -21.19
N ASN A 133 11.23 10.88 -22.26
CA ASN A 133 12.25 11.07 -23.29
C ASN A 133 11.67 11.56 -24.62
N ALA A 134 10.40 11.26 -24.91
CA ALA A 134 9.74 11.60 -26.18
C ALA A 134 9.02 12.97 -26.16
N GLY A 135 8.96 13.66 -25.01
CA GLY A 135 8.28 14.96 -24.85
C GLY A 135 6.80 14.83 -24.45
N GLU A 136 6.16 15.97 -24.14
CA GLU A 136 4.85 16.07 -23.46
C GLU A 136 3.66 15.41 -24.19
N GLU A 137 3.80 15.00 -25.44
CA GLU A 137 2.69 14.51 -26.27
C GLU A 137 2.57 12.97 -26.34
N SER A 138 3.49 12.22 -25.72
CA SER A 138 3.46 10.75 -25.75
C SER A 138 3.02 10.17 -24.41
N ALA A 139 1.72 9.90 -24.27
CA ALA A 139 1.15 9.23 -23.10
C ALA A 139 0.66 7.82 -23.45
N THR A 140 0.89 6.84 -22.58
CA THR A 140 0.38 5.47 -22.75
C THR A 140 -0.32 4.99 -21.47
N PRO A 141 -1.49 4.33 -21.57
CA PRO A 141 -2.11 3.69 -20.41
C PRO A 141 -1.24 2.53 -19.90
N VAL A 142 -0.91 2.57 -18.61
CA VAL A 142 -0.16 1.55 -17.89
C VAL A 142 -1.03 0.97 -16.78
N PHE A 143 -0.99 -0.36 -16.63
CA PHE A 143 -1.69 -1.07 -15.57
C PHE A 143 -0.81 -1.11 -14.32
N CYS A 144 -1.18 -0.30 -13.33
CA CYS A 144 -0.44 -0.09 -12.09
C CYS A 144 -1.21 -0.67 -10.90
N ALA A 145 -0.56 -0.69 -9.75
CA ALA A 145 -1.16 -1.11 -8.49
C ALA A 145 -0.89 -0.06 -7.41
N ARG A 146 -1.85 0.18 -6.53
CA ARG A 146 -1.70 1.10 -5.40
C ARG A 146 -2.01 0.39 -4.08
N PRO A 147 -1.37 0.78 -2.95
CA PRO A 147 -1.62 0.14 -1.66
C PRO A 147 -3.09 0.28 -1.24
N GLU A 148 -3.65 -0.80 -0.71
CA GLU A 148 -5.04 -0.86 -0.26
C GLU A 148 -5.11 -0.65 1.26
N PHE A 149 -4.93 0.60 1.70
CA PHE A 149 -5.08 0.96 3.10
C PHE A 149 -6.53 0.87 3.57
N ARG A 150 -6.70 0.53 4.85
CA ARG A 150 -8.00 0.47 5.54
C ARG A 150 -7.87 1.07 6.93
N LEU A 151 -8.94 1.72 7.40
CA LEU A 151 -9.09 2.03 8.82
C LEU A 151 -9.79 0.86 9.50
N LEU A 152 -9.25 0.41 10.63
CA LEU A 152 -9.81 -0.66 11.45
C LEU A 152 -10.11 -0.15 12.86
N LEU A 153 -11.24 -0.56 13.43
CA LEU A 153 -11.64 -0.25 14.80
C LEU A 153 -11.32 -1.42 15.73
N GLY A 154 -10.75 -1.14 16.90
CA GLY A 154 -10.41 -2.16 17.90
C GLY A 154 -9.08 -2.84 17.60
N GLU A 155 -8.76 -3.93 18.30
CA GLU A 155 -7.49 -4.62 18.11
C GLU A 155 -7.38 -5.19 16.68
N PRO A 156 -6.28 -4.93 15.96
CA PRO A 156 -6.01 -5.64 14.72
C PRO A 156 -5.84 -7.11 15.09
N GLY A 157 -6.78 -7.96 14.65
CA GLY A 157 -6.70 -9.41 14.88
C GLY A 157 -5.34 -9.94 14.48
N GLY A 158 -4.69 -10.66 15.41
CA GLY A 158 -3.45 -11.39 15.14
C GLY A 158 -3.61 -12.49 14.11
#